data_AF-A0A913X942-F1
#
_entry.id   AF-A0A913X942-F1
#
_cell.length_a   1.000
_cell.length_b   1.000
_cell.length_c   1.000
_cell.angle_alpha   90.00
_cell.angle_beta   90.00
_cell.angle_gamma   90.00
#
_symmetry.space_group_name_H-M   'P 1'
#
loop_
_entity.id
_entity.type
_entity.pdbx_description
1 polymer ?
#
loop_
_entity_poly.entity_id
_entity_poly.type
_entity_poly.pdbx_seq_one_letter_code
_entity_poly.pdbx_strand_id
1 'polypeptide(L)'
;MSQETPLEGYIHVVSPIKIASNKEKTKYFDCKMQTSDDKTERLVCYSPQKRLEIHEACENKSPIKISSTKRKLNKFNLAEDKEIVKSAKITSTELDFEYNESLLNNLLSIKECQECKIYTTVDIKVKVLTKPDTKQPIMKNKETKYKTDCIVADLTASIKLVLWEECIDKVRVGKSYHMQHLTVRIFEDVKFINTNESTIISEIPDIGSIDLMSMELNDSVVRGQCISAGVEKSHACIACNSTITDEEGKGQDSVTCQGCKMTLLKSFLKTKIVCQVIVHSRGKNTSYTCFTDAIDSFLAHRNLPDSDKLTTKEIEDLMVHGGEQDMVVDECQKIIYQFL
;
A
#
# COMPACT_ATOMS: atom_id res chain seq x y z
N MET A 1 28.38 -12.00 -27.67
CA MET A 1 27.59 -10.90 -28.28
C MET A 1 26.13 -11.27 -28.14
N SER A 2 25.30 -10.42 -27.53
CA SER A 2 23.86 -10.68 -27.42
C SER A 2 23.25 -10.76 -28.82
N GLN A 3 22.53 -11.83 -29.16
CA GLN A 3 21.82 -11.92 -30.44
C GLN A 3 20.70 -10.89 -30.48
N GLU A 4 20.65 -10.14 -31.58
CA GLU A 4 19.54 -9.27 -31.92
C GLU A 4 18.46 -10.08 -32.62
N THR A 5 17.23 -10.00 -32.14
CA THR A 5 16.10 -10.75 -32.70
C THR A 5 14.89 -9.83 -32.89
N PRO A 6 14.11 -9.98 -33.97
CA PRO A 6 12.83 -9.29 -34.10
C PRO A 6 11.85 -9.78 -33.03
N LEU A 7 10.87 -8.95 -32.69
CA LEU A 7 9.79 -9.29 -31.76
C LEU A 7 8.48 -8.70 -32.25
N GLU A 8 7.39 -9.46 -32.21
CA GLU A 8 6.06 -9.05 -32.67
C GLU A 8 4.98 -9.43 -31.67
N GLY A 9 3.89 -8.65 -31.65
CA GLY A 9 2.99 -8.67 -30.50
C GLY A 9 2.14 -7.41 -30.34
N TYR A 10 1.29 -7.42 -29.32
CA TYR A 10 0.47 -6.28 -28.91
C TYR A 10 1.12 -5.52 -27.76
N ILE A 11 1.06 -4.20 -27.80
CA ILE A 11 1.52 -3.37 -26.67
C ILE A 11 0.39 -3.23 -25.66
N HIS A 12 0.69 -3.57 -24.41
CA HIS A 12 -0.24 -3.53 -23.28
C HIS A 12 -0.10 -2.24 -22.47
N VAL A 13 1.14 -1.81 -22.22
CA VAL A 13 1.44 -0.65 -21.38
C VAL A 13 2.64 0.09 -21.94
N VAL A 14 2.59 1.42 -21.92
CA VAL A 14 3.72 2.31 -22.25
C VAL A 14 3.94 3.31 -21.13
N SER A 15 5.11 3.26 -20.48
CA SER A 15 5.41 4.18 -19.37
C SER A 15 5.61 5.62 -19.87
N PRO A 16 5.52 6.63 -18.98
CA PRO A 16 6.09 7.95 -19.24
C PRO A 16 7.59 7.88 -19.56
N ILE A 17 8.14 8.95 -20.14
CA ILE A 17 9.59 9.07 -20.35
C ILE A 17 10.26 9.33 -19.00
N LYS A 18 11.19 8.44 -18.64
CA LYS A 18 12.00 8.48 -17.42
C LYS A 18 13.42 8.95 -17.75
N ILE A 19 14.14 9.40 -16.72
CA ILE A 19 15.55 9.82 -16.81
C ILE A 19 16.40 8.82 -16.02
N ALA A 20 17.36 8.19 -16.68
CA ALA A 20 18.26 7.24 -16.04
C ALA A 20 19.20 7.94 -15.05
N SER A 21 19.49 7.26 -13.94
CA SER A 21 20.45 7.72 -12.93
C SER A 21 21.92 7.49 -13.34
N ASN A 22 22.23 7.67 -14.63
CA ASN A 22 23.59 7.63 -15.16
C ASN A 22 24.14 9.06 -15.37
N LYS A 23 25.45 9.18 -15.63
CA LYS A 23 26.11 10.48 -15.85
C LYS A 23 25.48 11.27 -17.00
N GLU A 24 25.03 10.58 -18.04
CA GLU A 24 24.45 11.16 -19.26
C GLU A 24 22.97 11.52 -19.12
N LYS A 25 22.32 11.19 -17.98
CA LYS A 25 20.89 11.40 -17.75
C LYS A 25 20.04 10.90 -18.92
N THR A 26 20.35 9.69 -19.43
CA THR A 26 19.73 9.13 -20.63
C THR A 26 18.21 9.00 -20.45
N LYS A 27 17.44 9.53 -21.40
CA LYS A 27 15.98 9.40 -21.41
C LYS A 27 15.58 8.02 -21.95
N TYR A 28 14.62 7.38 -21.30
CA TYR A 28 14.11 6.07 -21.70
C TYR A 28 12.63 5.91 -21.32
N PHE A 29 11.97 4.90 -21.87
CA PHE A 29 10.66 4.46 -21.41
C PHE A 29 10.59 2.93 -21.45
N ASP A 30 9.68 2.37 -20.66
CA ASP A 30 9.39 0.95 -20.62
C ASP A 30 8.07 0.66 -21.35
N CYS A 31 7.94 -0.51 -21.96
CA CYS A 31 6.63 -1.03 -22.38
C CYS A 31 6.49 -2.52 -22.11
N LYS A 32 5.24 -2.99 -22.00
CA LYS A 32 4.88 -4.41 -21.85
C LYS A 32 4.26 -4.88 -23.15
N MET A 33 4.78 -5.96 -23.73
CA MET A 33 4.36 -6.48 -25.03
C MET A 33 3.87 -7.92 -24.89
N GLN A 34 2.67 -8.23 -25.34
CA GLN A 34 2.14 -9.59 -25.42
C GLN A 34 2.71 -10.27 -26.66
N THR A 35 3.34 -11.42 -26.46
CA THR A 35 4.05 -12.17 -27.49
C THR A 35 3.42 -13.55 -27.79
N SER A 36 2.39 -13.94 -27.02
CA SER A 36 1.48 -15.07 -27.27
C SER A 36 0.16 -14.84 -26.53
N ASP A 37 -0.78 -15.79 -26.57
CA ASP A 37 -2.05 -15.71 -25.83
C ASP A 37 -1.90 -15.47 -24.31
N ASP A 38 -0.81 -15.95 -23.73
CA ASP A 38 -0.58 -16.05 -22.28
C ASP A 38 0.73 -15.39 -21.81
N LYS A 39 1.56 -14.86 -22.71
CA LYS A 39 2.89 -14.32 -22.36
C LYS A 39 3.02 -12.86 -22.69
N THR A 40 3.69 -12.17 -21.78
CA THR A 40 4.14 -10.80 -21.98
C THR A 40 5.62 -10.66 -21.67
N GLU A 41 6.29 -9.78 -22.40
CA GLU A 41 7.67 -9.40 -22.18
C GLU A 41 7.79 -7.91 -21.87
N ARG A 42 8.74 -7.57 -20.99
CA ARG A 42 9.10 -6.19 -20.70
C ARG A 42 10.18 -5.71 -21.66
N LEU A 43 9.92 -4.56 -22.28
CA LEU A 43 10.83 -3.90 -23.20
C LEU A 43 11.30 -2.56 -22.63
N VAL A 44 12.55 -2.20 -22.89
CA VAL A 44 13.15 -0.90 -22.54
C VAL A 44 13.62 -0.20 -23.80
N CYS A 45 13.24 1.06 -23.99
CA CYS A 45 13.62 1.86 -25.15
C CYS A 45 14.35 3.14 -24.75
N TYR A 46 15.58 3.31 -25.24
CA TYR A 46 16.40 4.51 -25.04
C TYR A 46 16.28 5.53 -26.20
N SER A 47 15.26 5.40 -27.04
CA SER A 47 14.96 6.31 -28.16
C SER A 47 13.58 6.95 -27.96
N PRO A 48 13.46 8.03 -27.16
CA PRO A 48 12.17 8.61 -26.80
C PRO A 48 11.27 8.99 -27.97
N GLN A 49 11.85 9.27 -29.15
CA GLN A 49 11.08 9.59 -30.36
C GLN A 49 10.14 8.46 -30.79
N LYS A 50 10.49 7.20 -30.50
CA LYS A 50 9.66 6.02 -30.83
C LYS A 50 8.45 5.85 -29.91
N ARG A 51 8.36 6.61 -28.81
CA ARG A 51 7.30 6.43 -27.82
C ARG A 51 5.91 6.71 -28.42
N LEU A 52 5.81 7.72 -29.28
CA LEU A 52 4.52 8.11 -29.88
C LEU A 52 3.92 6.96 -30.68
N GLU A 53 4.71 6.38 -31.60
CA GLU A 53 4.30 5.25 -32.43
C GLU A 53 3.92 4.00 -31.61
N ILE A 54 4.70 3.68 -30.56
CA ILE A 54 4.38 2.56 -29.65
C ILE A 54 3.12 2.84 -28.83
N HIS A 55 2.90 4.09 -28.43
CA HIS A 55 1.71 4.50 -27.67
C HIS A 55 0.45 4.44 -28.53
N GLU A 56 0.51 4.94 -29.77
CA GLU A 56 -0.60 4.85 -30.71
C GLU A 56 -0.96 3.38 -31.00
N ALA A 57 0.04 2.50 -31.13
CA ALA A 57 -0.21 1.07 -31.28
C ALA A 57 -0.90 0.46 -30.05
N CYS A 58 -0.49 0.89 -28.84
CA CYS A 58 -1.11 0.48 -27.59
C CYS A 58 -2.58 0.92 -27.50
N GLU A 59 -2.88 2.19 -27.84
CA GLU A 59 -4.24 2.75 -27.77
C GLU A 59 -5.17 2.12 -28.80
N ASN A 60 -4.66 1.89 -30.02
CA ASN A 60 -5.43 1.27 -31.09
C ASN A 60 -5.51 -0.25 -30.98
N LYS A 61 -4.89 -0.86 -29.96
CA LYS A 61 -4.73 -2.30 -29.80
C LYS A 61 -4.21 -2.95 -31.10
N SER A 62 -3.31 -2.27 -31.81
CA SER A 62 -2.78 -2.75 -33.08
C SER A 62 -1.48 -3.53 -32.86
N PRO A 63 -1.32 -4.68 -33.53
CA PRO A 63 -0.11 -5.48 -33.40
C PRO A 63 1.04 -4.81 -34.15
N ILE A 64 2.22 -4.84 -33.55
CA ILE A 64 3.44 -4.27 -34.13
C ILE A 64 4.59 -5.28 -34.13
N LYS A 65 5.50 -5.10 -35.07
CA LYS A 65 6.78 -5.78 -35.17
C LYS A 65 7.91 -4.78 -34.90
N ILE A 66 8.77 -5.12 -33.95
CA ILE A 66 10.00 -4.41 -33.62
C ILE A 66 11.15 -5.17 -34.28
N SER A 67 11.80 -4.55 -35.26
CA SER A 67 12.74 -5.25 -36.14
C SER A 67 14.00 -5.77 -35.44
N SER A 68 14.40 -5.18 -34.31
CA SER A 68 15.56 -5.62 -33.54
C SER A 68 15.41 -5.30 -32.04
N THR A 69 15.47 -6.37 -31.24
CA THR A 69 15.55 -6.32 -29.79
C THR A 69 16.78 -7.11 -29.35
N LYS A 70 17.44 -6.65 -28.28
CA LYS A 70 18.57 -7.39 -27.69
C LYS A 70 18.25 -7.74 -26.25
N ARG A 71 18.58 -8.96 -25.85
CA ARG A 71 18.47 -9.36 -24.46
C ARG A 71 19.49 -8.60 -23.62
N LYS A 72 19.04 -8.10 -22.48
CA LYS A 72 19.85 -7.41 -21.51
C LYS A 72 19.50 -7.93 -20.14
N LEU A 73 20.51 -8.45 -19.45
CA LEU A 73 20.34 -8.80 -18.05
C LEU A 73 20.05 -7.52 -17.28
N ASN A 74 18.88 -7.46 -16.65
CA ASN A 74 18.58 -6.38 -15.75
C ASN A 74 19.40 -6.58 -14.48
N LYS A 75 20.35 -5.67 -14.27
CA LYS A 75 21.33 -5.74 -13.17
C LYS A 75 20.68 -5.69 -11.78
N PHE A 76 19.42 -5.30 -11.68
CA PHE A 76 18.71 -5.16 -10.41
C PHE A 76 17.92 -6.40 -10.01
N ASN A 77 17.52 -7.25 -10.96
CA ASN A 77 16.66 -8.42 -10.71
C ASN A 77 17.12 -9.71 -11.39
N LEU A 78 18.25 -9.68 -12.13
CA LEU A 78 18.76 -10.79 -12.94
C LEU A 78 17.75 -11.32 -13.97
N ALA A 79 16.65 -10.60 -14.21
CA ALA A 79 15.68 -10.95 -15.23
C ALA A 79 16.21 -10.55 -16.62
N GLU A 80 15.79 -11.29 -17.64
CA GLU A 80 16.09 -10.95 -19.02
C GLU A 80 15.07 -9.92 -19.51
N ASP A 81 15.43 -8.64 -19.45
CA ASP A 81 14.69 -7.59 -20.15
C ASP A 81 15.15 -7.57 -21.62
N LYS A 82 14.29 -7.11 -22.53
CA LYS A 82 14.70 -6.84 -23.91
C LYS A 82 14.82 -5.33 -24.15
N GLU A 83 15.97 -4.91 -24.65
CA GLU A 83 16.19 -3.53 -25.08
C GLU A 83 15.83 -3.39 -26.56
N ILE A 84 14.99 -2.40 -26.88
CA ILE A 84 14.71 -2.01 -28.27
C ILE A 84 15.94 -1.29 -28.80
N VAL A 85 16.54 -1.85 -29.86
CA VAL A 85 17.76 -1.28 -30.44
C VAL A 85 17.46 0.07 -31.09
N LYS A 86 18.43 1.00 -31.02
CA LYS A 86 18.26 2.37 -31.55
C LYS A 86 17.87 2.38 -33.05
N SER A 87 18.43 1.47 -33.84
CA SER A 87 18.12 1.29 -35.27
C SER A 87 16.85 0.47 -35.55
N ALA A 88 16.20 -0.11 -34.54
CA ALA A 88 15.02 -0.93 -34.73
C ALA A 88 13.88 -0.12 -35.35
N LYS A 89 13.24 -0.66 -36.39
CA LYS A 89 12.02 -0.11 -36.98
C LYS A 89 10.82 -0.72 -36.29
N ILE A 90 9.77 0.09 -36.15
CA ILE A 90 8.45 -0.34 -35.71
C ILE A 90 7.59 -0.36 -36.98
N THR A 91 6.87 -1.46 -37.18
CA THR A 91 5.97 -1.62 -38.33
C THR A 91 4.72 -2.37 -37.87
N SER A 92 3.59 -2.15 -38.53
CA SER A 92 2.41 -2.99 -38.35
C SER A 92 2.70 -4.43 -38.80
N THR A 93 2.01 -5.40 -38.21
CA THR A 93 2.11 -6.83 -38.54
C THR A 93 0.74 -7.49 -38.39
N GLU A 94 0.64 -8.77 -38.74
CA GLU A 94 -0.49 -9.63 -38.38
C GLU A 94 0.02 -10.72 -37.43
N LEU A 95 -0.83 -11.19 -36.52
CA LEU A 95 -0.50 -12.20 -35.53
C LEU A 95 -1.55 -13.31 -35.58
N ASP A 96 -1.16 -14.51 -35.15
CA ASP A 96 -2.00 -15.70 -35.04
C ASP A 96 -2.76 -15.79 -33.70
N PHE A 97 -2.56 -14.81 -32.81
CA PHE A 97 -3.27 -14.65 -31.54
C PHE A 97 -3.90 -13.26 -31.43
N GLU A 98 -4.95 -13.14 -30.62
CA GLU A 98 -5.67 -11.89 -30.39
C GLU A 98 -5.12 -11.10 -29.19
N TYR A 99 -5.48 -9.82 -29.10
CA TYR A 99 -5.19 -9.00 -27.94
C TYR A 99 -5.88 -9.57 -26.70
N ASN A 100 -5.10 -10.01 -25.71
CA ASN A 100 -5.64 -10.58 -24.48
C ASN A 100 -5.66 -9.54 -23.35
N GLU A 101 -6.83 -8.93 -23.13
CA GLU A 101 -7.03 -7.91 -22.10
C GLU A 101 -6.80 -8.43 -20.67
N SER A 102 -6.89 -9.75 -20.43
CA SER A 102 -6.61 -10.32 -19.11
C SER A 102 -5.12 -10.20 -18.72
N LEU A 103 -4.21 -10.03 -19.69
CA LEU A 103 -2.78 -9.81 -19.44
C LEU A 103 -2.47 -8.38 -18.94
N LEU A 104 -3.44 -7.46 -19.01
CA LEU A 104 -3.40 -6.17 -18.31
C LEU A 104 -3.74 -6.29 -16.84
N ASN A 105 -4.49 -7.33 -16.45
CA ASN A 105 -5.00 -7.44 -15.10
C ASN A 105 -3.86 -7.80 -14.15
N ASN A 106 -3.23 -6.77 -13.58
CA ASN A 106 -2.26 -6.95 -12.52
C ASN A 106 -2.95 -7.13 -11.17
N LEU A 107 -4.30 -7.07 -11.09
CA LEU A 107 -5.03 -7.28 -9.86
C LEU A 107 -4.93 -8.74 -9.42
N LEU A 108 -4.22 -8.95 -8.32
CA LEU A 108 -3.99 -10.25 -7.72
C LEU A 108 -4.49 -10.27 -6.28
N SER A 109 -4.85 -11.46 -5.81
CA SER A 109 -4.98 -11.74 -4.39
C SER A 109 -3.61 -11.75 -3.70
N ILE A 110 -3.61 -11.64 -2.37
CA ILE A 110 -2.36 -11.67 -1.59
C ILE A 110 -1.67 -13.04 -1.71
N LYS A 111 -2.43 -14.14 -1.74
CA LYS A 111 -1.87 -15.47 -1.95
C LYS A 111 -1.15 -15.60 -3.30
N GLU A 112 -1.76 -15.10 -4.37
CA GLU A 112 -1.12 -15.05 -5.69
C GLU A 112 0.14 -14.15 -5.69
N CYS A 113 0.12 -13.03 -4.95
CA CYS A 113 1.30 -12.18 -4.79
C CYS A 113 2.46 -12.89 -4.08
N GLN A 114 2.17 -13.78 -3.12
CA GLN A 114 3.21 -14.60 -2.46
C GLN A 114 3.83 -15.63 -3.42
N GLU A 115 3.12 -16.07 -4.44
CA GLU A 115 3.63 -17.00 -5.46
C GLU A 115 4.32 -16.27 -6.63
N CYS A 116 4.04 -14.98 -6.81
CA CYS A 116 4.59 -14.17 -7.89
C CYS A 116 6.12 -14.13 -7.92
N LYS A 117 6.67 -13.99 -9.14
CA LYS A 117 8.10 -13.71 -9.34
C LYS A 117 8.47 -12.38 -8.69
N ILE A 118 9.67 -12.30 -8.14
CA ILE A 118 10.23 -11.06 -7.62
C ILE A 118 10.26 -9.99 -8.73
N TYR A 119 10.07 -8.73 -8.35
CA TYR A 119 9.98 -7.55 -9.22
C TYR A 119 8.81 -7.52 -10.20
N THR A 120 7.85 -8.44 -10.08
CA THR A 120 6.57 -8.36 -10.79
C THR A 120 5.78 -7.15 -10.31
N THR A 121 5.14 -6.46 -11.25
CA THR A 121 4.20 -5.38 -10.95
C THR A 121 2.83 -5.97 -10.67
N VAL A 122 2.24 -5.59 -9.54
CA VAL A 122 0.95 -6.11 -9.08
C VAL A 122 0.04 -4.96 -8.62
N ASP A 123 -1.26 -5.16 -8.77
CA ASP A 123 -2.32 -4.36 -8.19
C ASP A 123 -3.02 -5.23 -7.14
N ILE A 124 -3.45 -4.65 -6.02
CA ILE A 124 -4.10 -5.39 -4.93
C ILE A 124 -5.26 -4.59 -4.35
N LYS A 125 -6.26 -5.29 -3.82
CA LYS A 125 -7.31 -4.72 -2.97
C LYS A 125 -7.17 -5.31 -1.58
N VAL A 126 -6.79 -4.48 -0.60
CA VAL A 126 -6.40 -4.94 0.73
C VAL A 126 -6.89 -4.04 1.84
N LYS A 127 -7.05 -4.61 3.03
CA LYS A 127 -7.24 -3.91 4.30
C LYS A 127 -5.90 -3.77 5.00
N VAL A 128 -5.66 -2.61 5.61
CA VAL A 128 -4.42 -2.33 6.34
C VAL A 128 -4.59 -2.72 7.79
N LEU A 129 -3.74 -3.64 8.28
CA LEU A 129 -3.89 -4.25 9.61
C LEU A 129 -3.04 -3.57 10.66
N THR A 130 -1.78 -3.32 10.30
CA THR A 130 -0.83 -2.64 11.17
C THR A 130 -0.06 -1.63 10.36
N LYS A 131 0.21 -0.49 10.97
CA LYS A 131 1.10 0.53 10.41
C LYS A 131 1.71 1.30 11.57
N PRO A 132 3.04 1.22 11.78
CA PRO A 132 3.72 2.03 12.77
C PRO A 132 3.52 3.52 12.51
N ASP A 133 3.32 4.29 13.58
CA ASP A 133 3.24 5.76 13.50
C ASP A 133 4.59 6.39 13.13
N THR A 134 5.69 5.69 13.43
CA THR A 134 7.03 6.16 13.16
C THR A 134 7.44 5.89 11.71
N LYS A 135 7.86 6.95 11.01
CA LYS A 135 8.53 6.85 9.71
C LYS A 135 10.01 6.51 9.94
N GLN A 136 10.52 5.46 9.29
CA GLN A 136 11.93 5.10 9.33
C GLN A 136 12.72 5.97 8.33
N PRO A 137 13.69 6.77 8.77
CA PRO A 137 14.57 7.51 7.87
C PRO A 137 15.62 6.60 7.25
N ILE A 138 15.78 6.69 5.93
CA ILE A 138 16.73 5.94 5.12
C ILE A 138 17.54 6.92 4.27
N MET A 139 18.86 6.94 4.46
CA MET A 139 19.76 7.71 3.62
C MET A 139 19.92 7.05 2.25
N LYS A 140 19.44 7.70 1.19
CA LYS A 140 19.56 7.22 -0.20
C LYS A 140 20.02 8.36 -1.10
N ASN A 141 21.14 8.19 -1.81
CA ASN A 141 21.70 9.19 -2.71
C ASN A 141 21.98 10.57 -2.06
N LYS A 142 22.37 10.59 -0.78
CA LYS A 142 22.58 11.81 0.03
C LYS A 142 21.29 12.59 0.37
N GLU A 143 20.13 12.02 0.07
CA GLU A 143 18.82 12.52 0.51
C GLU A 143 18.25 11.56 1.55
N THR A 144 17.60 12.12 2.57
CA THR A 144 16.83 11.33 3.54
C THR A 144 15.49 11.00 2.92
N LYS A 145 15.21 9.71 2.78
CA LYS A 145 13.91 9.18 2.39
C LYS A 145 13.23 8.50 3.57
N TYR A 146 11.92 8.41 3.55
CA TYR A 146 11.15 7.80 4.63
C TYR A 146 10.41 6.56 4.12
N LYS A 147 10.45 5.49 4.92
CA LYS A 147 9.63 4.30 4.71
C LYS A 147 8.89 3.90 5.99
N THR A 148 7.78 3.19 5.81
CA THR A 148 7.06 2.53 6.88
C THR A 148 6.65 1.15 6.41
N ASP A 149 6.91 0.15 7.25
CA ASP A 149 6.54 -1.24 7.00
C ASP A 149 5.17 -1.48 7.65
N CYS A 150 4.18 -1.88 6.86
CA CYS A 150 2.82 -2.22 7.32
C CYS A 150 2.48 -3.66 6.98
N ILE A 151 1.47 -4.22 7.65
CA ILE A 151 0.85 -5.48 7.26
C ILE A 151 -0.49 -5.19 6.61
N VAL A 152 -0.72 -5.78 5.44
CA VAL A 152 -2.00 -5.70 4.72
C VAL A 152 -2.52 -7.11 4.45
N ALA A 153 -3.84 -7.25 4.32
CA ALA A 153 -4.46 -8.53 4.02
C ALA A 153 -5.69 -8.40 3.14
N ASP A 154 -6.03 -9.50 2.47
CA ASP A 154 -7.31 -9.72 1.81
C ASP A 154 -7.97 -11.00 2.37
N LEU A 155 -8.94 -11.57 1.65
CA LEU A 155 -9.61 -12.81 2.03
C LEU A 155 -8.74 -14.07 1.87
N THR A 156 -7.54 -13.95 1.30
CA THR A 156 -6.71 -15.09 0.90
C THR A 156 -5.44 -15.23 1.72
N ALA A 157 -4.87 -14.12 2.19
CA ALA A 157 -3.65 -14.08 3.01
C ALA A 157 -3.34 -12.64 3.48
N SER A 158 -2.31 -12.53 4.32
CA SER A 158 -1.63 -11.30 4.69
C SER A 158 -0.22 -11.23 4.10
N ILE A 159 0.29 -10.01 3.90
CA ILE A 159 1.65 -9.76 3.44
C ILE A 159 2.17 -8.43 3.96
N LYS A 160 3.48 -8.36 4.20
CA LYS A 160 4.17 -7.10 4.43
C LYS A 160 4.07 -6.18 3.22
N LEU A 161 3.67 -4.94 3.45
CA LEU A 161 3.69 -3.84 2.50
C LEU A 161 4.67 -2.76 3.00
N VAL A 162 5.57 -2.29 2.13
CA VAL A 162 6.49 -1.20 2.44
C VAL A 162 6.03 0.06 1.70
N LEU A 163 5.59 1.05 2.48
CA LEU A 163 5.16 2.37 2.02
C LEU A 163 6.35 3.33 2.03
N TRP A 164 6.51 4.11 0.97
CA TRP A 164 7.53 5.15 0.85
C TRP A 164 6.92 6.55 0.73
N GLU A 165 7.59 7.54 1.32
CA GLU A 165 7.30 8.98 1.13
C GLU A 165 5.80 9.31 1.31
N GLU A 166 5.21 9.98 0.32
CA GLU A 166 3.80 10.39 0.30
C GLU A 166 2.80 9.23 0.40
N CYS A 167 3.19 7.99 0.05
CA CYS A 167 2.31 6.84 0.20
C CYS A 167 2.05 6.52 1.67
N ILE A 168 2.95 6.90 2.59
CA ILE A 168 2.80 6.65 4.02
C ILE A 168 1.57 7.38 4.58
N ASP A 169 1.33 8.61 4.13
CA ASP A 169 0.27 9.47 4.68
C ASP A 169 -1.10 9.22 4.01
N LYS A 170 -1.13 8.54 2.87
CA LYS A 170 -2.35 8.14 2.15
C LYS A 170 -3.07 6.93 2.77
N VAL A 171 -2.39 6.20 3.66
CA VAL A 171 -2.84 4.88 4.15
C VAL A 171 -3.06 4.92 5.66
N ARG A 172 -4.23 4.43 6.11
CA ARG A 172 -4.63 4.34 7.52
C ARG A 172 -4.98 2.91 7.91
N VAL A 173 -4.70 2.56 9.17
CA VAL A 173 -5.06 1.25 9.75
C VAL A 173 -6.58 1.08 9.76
N GLY A 174 -7.06 -0.13 9.53
CA GLY A 174 -8.48 -0.48 9.50
C GLY A 174 -9.21 -0.09 8.21
N LYS A 175 -8.60 0.70 7.32
CA LYS A 175 -9.17 1.10 6.03
C LYS A 175 -8.76 0.16 4.90
N SER A 176 -9.59 0.11 3.86
CA SER A 176 -9.38 -0.72 2.67
C SER A 176 -8.97 0.15 1.47
N TYR A 177 -8.04 -0.37 0.66
CA TYR A 177 -7.47 0.35 -0.46
C TYR A 177 -7.33 -0.53 -1.70
N HIS A 178 -7.59 0.07 -2.86
CA HIS A 178 -7.09 -0.43 -4.15
C HIS A 178 -5.75 0.25 -4.42
N MET A 179 -4.70 -0.55 -4.46
CA MET A 179 -3.32 -0.08 -4.65
C MET A 179 -2.78 -0.67 -5.95
N GLN A 180 -2.30 0.18 -6.84
CA GLN A 180 -1.87 -0.19 -8.18
C GLN A 180 -0.39 0.08 -8.40
N HIS A 181 0.20 -0.66 -9.34
CA HIS A 181 1.60 -0.60 -9.73
C HIS A 181 2.56 -0.84 -8.57
N LEU A 182 2.22 -1.73 -7.64
CA LEU A 182 3.12 -2.15 -6.58
C LEU A 182 4.17 -3.12 -7.14
N THR A 183 5.26 -3.33 -6.41
CA THR A 183 6.32 -4.25 -6.81
C THR A 183 6.52 -5.33 -5.77
N VAL A 184 6.48 -6.60 -6.19
CA VAL A 184 6.87 -7.73 -5.34
C VAL A 184 8.38 -7.69 -5.10
N ARG A 185 8.81 -7.80 -3.86
CA ARG A 185 10.21 -7.79 -3.41
C ARG A 185 10.46 -8.97 -2.48
N ILE A 186 11.73 -9.25 -2.21
CA ILE A 186 12.14 -10.25 -1.23
C ILE A 186 13.28 -9.68 -0.38
N PHE A 187 13.26 -9.98 0.91
CA PHE A 187 14.33 -9.68 1.86
C PHE A 187 14.38 -10.79 2.90
N GLU A 188 15.56 -11.34 3.16
CA GLU A 188 15.74 -12.49 4.08
C GLU A 188 14.75 -13.64 3.78
N ASP A 189 14.61 -13.98 2.50
CA ASP A 189 13.69 -15.00 1.98
C ASP A 189 12.19 -14.76 2.21
N VAL A 190 11.82 -13.59 2.76
CA VAL A 190 10.43 -13.18 2.94
C VAL A 190 10.00 -12.23 1.82
N LYS A 191 8.93 -12.61 1.11
CA LYS A 191 8.33 -11.75 0.08
C LYS A 191 7.49 -10.65 0.71
N PHE A 192 7.59 -9.46 0.14
CA PHE A 192 6.80 -8.31 0.54
C PHE A 192 6.42 -7.49 -0.69
N ILE A 193 5.41 -6.65 -0.54
CA ILE A 193 4.96 -5.72 -1.57
C ILE A 193 5.53 -4.33 -1.26
N ASN A 194 5.94 -3.60 -2.29
CA ASN A 194 6.65 -2.33 -2.12
C ASN A 194 6.07 -1.26 -3.04
N THR A 195 5.77 -0.07 -2.48
CA THR A 195 5.35 1.09 -3.28
C THR A 195 6.53 1.67 -4.06
N ASN A 196 6.22 2.39 -5.15
CA ASN A 196 7.20 3.08 -5.97
C ASN A 196 6.62 4.41 -6.49
N GLU A 197 7.39 5.13 -7.29
CA GLU A 197 7.03 6.45 -7.84
C GLU A 197 5.80 6.43 -8.76
N SER A 198 5.38 5.27 -9.26
CA SER A 198 4.17 5.07 -10.08
C SER A 198 2.98 4.48 -9.32
N THR A 199 3.12 4.26 -8.00
CA THR A 199 2.05 3.67 -7.19
C THR A 199 0.87 4.63 -7.08
N ILE A 200 -0.33 4.10 -7.35
CA ILE A 200 -1.59 4.79 -7.17
C ILE A 200 -2.33 4.12 -6.02
N ILE A 201 -2.85 4.91 -5.08
CA ILE A 201 -3.60 4.43 -3.92
C ILE A 201 -4.96 5.10 -3.93
N SER A 202 -6.03 4.31 -3.88
CA SER A 202 -7.41 4.79 -3.78
C SER A 202 -8.11 4.06 -2.64
N GLU A 203 -8.72 4.81 -1.72
CA GLU A 203 -9.56 4.22 -0.67
C GLU A 203 -10.80 3.59 -1.30
N ILE A 204 -11.19 2.41 -0.80
CA ILE A 204 -12.34 1.64 -1.27
C ILE A 204 -13.22 1.25 -0.06
N PRO A 205 -14.49 0.84 -0.28
CA PRO A 205 -15.30 0.25 0.78
C PRO A 205 -14.60 -0.90 1.49
N ASP A 206 -14.94 -1.13 2.76
CA ASP A 206 -14.34 -2.20 3.55
C ASP A 206 -14.54 -3.56 2.87
N ILE A 207 -13.46 -4.32 2.69
CA ILE A 207 -13.48 -5.62 2.04
C ILE A 207 -13.89 -6.76 3.00
N GLY A 208 -14.19 -6.44 4.27
CA GLY A 208 -14.78 -7.37 5.24
C GLY A 208 -13.76 -8.21 6.02
N SER A 209 -14.22 -9.36 6.55
CA SER A 209 -13.42 -10.28 7.38
C SER A 209 -12.32 -10.94 6.55
N ILE A 210 -11.08 -10.55 6.82
CA ILE A 210 -9.83 -10.99 6.20
C ILE A 210 -9.35 -12.36 6.72
N ASP A 211 -8.61 -13.11 5.90
CA ASP A 211 -7.97 -14.35 6.33
C ASP A 211 -6.60 -14.04 6.97
N LEU A 212 -6.51 -14.26 8.28
CA LEU A 212 -5.33 -13.97 9.10
C LEU A 212 -4.39 -15.16 9.24
N MET A 213 -4.69 -16.29 8.60
CA MET A 213 -4.01 -17.56 8.86
C MET A 213 -2.58 -17.64 8.30
N SER A 214 -2.08 -16.63 7.57
CA SER A 214 -0.72 -16.64 6.99
C SER A 214 0.33 -15.95 7.87
N MET A 215 0.91 -16.74 8.78
CA MET A 215 2.29 -16.79 9.30
C MET A 215 3.12 -15.55 9.73
N GLU A 216 2.70 -14.28 9.57
CA GLU A 216 3.46 -13.13 10.14
C GLU A 216 2.77 -12.47 11.35
N LEU A 217 1.58 -12.94 11.75
CA LEU A 217 0.78 -12.33 12.82
C LEU A 217 0.68 -13.18 14.10
N ASN A 218 1.22 -14.41 14.13
CA ASN A 218 1.04 -15.30 15.28
C ASN A 218 1.64 -14.76 16.60
N ASP A 219 2.66 -13.90 16.53
CA ASP A 219 3.24 -13.24 17.70
C ASP A 219 2.59 -11.89 18.04
N SER A 220 1.67 -11.42 17.21
CA SER A 220 1.00 -10.11 17.33
C SER A 220 -0.51 -10.21 17.40
N VAL A 221 -1.10 -11.42 17.45
CA VAL A 221 -2.55 -11.60 17.63
C VAL A 221 -2.82 -12.20 19.00
N VAL A 222 -3.56 -11.46 19.81
CA VAL A 222 -4.03 -11.90 21.12
C VAL A 222 -5.53 -12.16 21.04
N ARG A 223 -5.91 -13.39 21.35
CA ARG A 223 -7.31 -13.75 21.58
C ARG A 223 -7.66 -13.53 23.05
N GLY A 224 -8.65 -12.70 23.35
CA GLY A 224 -9.03 -12.41 24.73
C GLY A 224 -10.26 -11.54 24.85
N GLN A 225 -10.70 -11.31 26.08
CA GLN A 225 -11.84 -10.46 26.39
C GLN A 225 -11.38 -9.18 27.09
N CYS A 226 -11.85 -8.02 26.62
CA CYS A 226 -11.73 -6.78 27.37
C CYS A 226 -12.61 -6.87 28.63
N ILE A 227 -12.00 -6.82 29.82
CA ILE A 227 -12.71 -6.90 31.10
C ILE A 227 -12.80 -5.56 31.82
N SER A 228 -12.06 -4.57 31.35
CA SER A 228 -12.07 -3.18 31.83
C SER A 228 -11.71 -2.25 30.69
N ALA A 229 -12.34 -1.10 30.62
CA ALA A 229 -12.06 -0.04 29.65
C ALA A 229 -12.15 1.33 30.34
N GLY A 230 -11.22 2.22 30.03
CA GLY A 230 -11.27 3.65 30.40
C GLY A 230 -11.02 4.49 29.17
N VAL A 231 -11.95 5.38 28.81
CA VAL A 231 -11.92 6.13 27.56
C VAL A 231 -11.75 7.62 27.82
N GLU A 232 -10.72 8.20 27.22
CA GLU A 232 -10.49 9.64 27.18
C GLU A 232 -10.73 10.17 25.76
N LYS A 233 -11.56 11.21 25.64
CA LYS A 233 -11.91 11.87 24.39
C LYS A 233 -11.43 13.32 24.44
N SER A 234 -10.66 13.72 23.44
CA SER A 234 -10.06 15.04 23.33
C SER A 234 -10.09 15.55 21.88
N HIS A 235 -9.84 16.84 21.69
CA HIS A 235 -9.63 17.40 20.36
C HIS A 235 -8.14 17.43 20.01
N ALA A 236 -7.80 17.21 18.75
CA ALA A 236 -6.44 17.24 18.25
C ALA A 236 -6.29 18.20 17.07
N CYS A 237 -5.13 18.86 17.02
CA CYS A 237 -4.73 19.72 15.91
C CYS A 237 -4.68 18.92 14.61
N ILE A 238 -5.39 19.36 13.57
CA ILE A 238 -5.38 18.70 12.26
C ILE A 238 -3.99 18.68 11.61
N ALA A 239 -3.13 19.67 11.93
CA ALA A 239 -1.81 19.81 11.32
C ALA A 239 -0.72 18.95 11.99
N CYS A 240 -0.74 18.82 13.32
CA CYS A 240 0.34 18.14 14.06
C CYS A 240 -0.14 17.08 15.06
N ASN A 241 -1.45 16.80 15.12
CA ASN A 241 -2.07 15.81 15.99
C ASN A 241 -1.84 16.01 17.51
N SER A 242 -1.32 17.18 17.91
CA SER A 242 -1.17 17.56 19.31
C SER A 242 -2.56 17.78 19.93
N THR A 243 -2.75 17.27 21.15
CA THR A 243 -3.98 17.48 21.92
C THR A 243 -4.20 18.97 22.17
N ILE A 244 -5.44 19.41 21.96
CA ILE A 244 -5.90 20.76 22.23
C ILE A 244 -6.58 20.74 23.60
N THR A 245 -6.08 21.56 24.52
CA THR A 245 -6.68 21.77 25.83
C THR A 245 -7.72 22.88 25.74
N ASP A 246 -8.96 22.58 26.12
CA ASP A 246 -10.14 23.48 26.02
C ASP A 246 -10.09 24.74 26.91
N GLU A 247 -8.98 25.00 27.60
CA GLU A 247 -8.86 26.08 28.57
C GLU A 247 -8.69 27.47 27.92
N GLU A 248 -8.22 27.54 26.66
CA GLU A 248 -8.05 28.80 25.94
C GLU A 248 -9.12 28.97 24.85
N GLY A 249 -10.13 29.80 25.13
CA GLY A 249 -11.11 30.24 24.13
C GLY A 249 -12.52 29.67 24.30
N LYS A 250 -13.04 29.56 25.54
CA LYS A 250 -14.49 29.41 25.75
C LYS A 250 -15.24 30.53 25.01
N GLY A 251 -15.97 30.18 23.95
CA GLY A 251 -16.76 31.11 23.14
C GLY A 251 -16.12 31.64 21.86
N GLN A 252 -14.91 31.23 21.48
CA GLN A 252 -14.30 31.58 20.19
C GLN A 252 -14.34 30.40 19.21
N ASP A 253 -14.56 30.66 17.92
CA ASP A 253 -14.65 29.64 16.85
C ASP A 253 -13.28 29.11 16.39
N SER A 254 -12.20 29.73 16.85
CA SER A 254 -10.83 29.32 16.55
C SER A 254 -10.05 28.96 17.81
N VAL A 255 -9.01 28.15 17.64
CA VAL A 255 -8.07 27.75 18.69
C VAL A 255 -6.66 27.73 18.12
N THR A 256 -5.69 28.18 18.90
CA THR A 256 -4.27 28.13 18.51
C THR A 256 -3.62 26.88 19.09
N CYS A 257 -3.11 26.01 18.23
CA CYS A 257 -2.44 24.80 18.66
C CYS A 257 -1.12 25.14 19.38
N GLN A 258 -0.95 24.66 20.61
CA GLN A 258 0.27 24.92 21.37
C GLN A 258 1.50 24.17 20.84
N GLY A 259 1.31 23.08 20.09
CA GLY A 259 2.38 22.31 19.46
C GLY A 259 2.97 23.00 18.22
N CYS A 260 2.14 23.30 17.22
CA CYS A 260 2.61 23.89 15.95
C CYS A 260 2.38 25.40 15.82
N LYS A 261 1.75 26.04 16.81
CA LYS A 261 1.41 27.47 16.85
C LYS A 261 0.46 27.96 15.75
N MET A 262 -0.16 27.06 14.99
CA MET A 262 -1.20 27.41 14.01
C MET A 262 -2.55 27.65 14.67
N THR A 263 -3.27 28.67 14.21
CA THR A 263 -4.67 28.90 14.57
C THR A 263 -5.59 28.12 13.62
N LEU A 264 -6.50 27.35 14.19
CA LEU A 264 -7.43 26.46 13.49
C LEU A 264 -8.86 26.80 13.87
N LEU A 265 -9.80 26.58 12.96
CA LEU A 265 -11.21 26.58 13.28
C LEU A 265 -11.56 25.33 14.10
N LYS A 266 -12.37 25.49 15.16
CA LYS A 266 -12.79 24.38 16.03
C LYS A 266 -13.55 23.29 15.26
N SER A 267 -14.30 23.67 14.23
CA SER A 267 -15.03 22.74 13.36
C SER A 267 -14.13 21.78 12.57
N PHE A 268 -12.84 22.07 12.44
CA PHE A 268 -11.86 21.23 11.73
C PHE A 268 -10.95 20.45 12.68
N LEU A 269 -11.19 20.51 13.99
CA LEU A 269 -10.42 19.70 14.94
C LEU A 269 -10.79 18.22 14.80
N LYS A 270 -9.77 17.36 14.80
CA LYS A 270 -9.99 15.92 14.80
C LYS A 270 -10.34 15.49 16.22
N THR A 271 -11.38 14.68 16.36
CA THR A 271 -11.64 13.96 17.61
C THR A 271 -10.59 12.87 17.79
N LYS A 272 -9.88 12.91 18.91
CA LYS A 272 -8.88 11.92 19.31
C LYS A 272 -9.39 11.17 20.53
N ILE A 273 -9.41 9.84 20.43
CA ILE A 273 -9.89 8.97 21.48
C ILE A 273 -8.75 8.02 21.85
N VAL A 274 -8.51 7.91 23.14
CA VAL A 274 -7.55 6.98 23.73
C VAL A 274 -8.32 6.12 24.72
N CYS A 275 -8.28 4.81 24.52
CA CYS A 275 -8.92 3.84 25.40
C CYS A 275 -7.85 2.95 26.03
N GLN A 276 -7.81 2.91 27.35
CA GLN A 276 -7.01 1.93 28.08
C GLN A 276 -7.89 0.73 28.41
N VAL A 277 -7.47 -0.46 28.00
CA VAL A 277 -8.21 -1.70 28.23
C VAL A 277 -7.38 -2.72 28.99
N ILE A 278 -8.03 -3.51 29.84
CA ILE A 278 -7.44 -4.72 30.40
C ILE A 278 -8.02 -5.90 29.64
N VAL A 279 -7.15 -6.65 28.97
CA VAL A 279 -7.50 -7.85 28.22
C VAL A 279 -7.17 -9.08 29.06
N HIS A 280 -8.18 -9.91 29.31
CA HIS A 280 -8.01 -11.25 29.87
C HIS A 280 -7.75 -12.25 28.75
N SER A 281 -6.57 -12.87 28.75
CA SER A 281 -6.19 -13.90 27.78
C SER A 281 -5.32 -14.97 28.44
N ARG A 282 -5.61 -16.25 28.19
CA ARG A 282 -4.85 -17.40 28.70
C ARG A 282 -4.59 -17.35 30.22
N GLY A 283 -5.58 -16.89 30.99
CA GLY A 283 -5.50 -16.77 32.45
C GLY A 283 -4.66 -15.59 32.96
N LYS A 284 -4.25 -14.67 32.09
CA LYS A 284 -3.49 -13.46 32.45
C LYS A 284 -4.27 -12.21 32.05
N ASN A 285 -4.11 -11.17 32.87
CA ASN A 285 -4.64 -9.83 32.59
C ASN A 285 -3.49 -8.95 32.11
N THR A 286 -3.64 -8.37 30.92
CA THR A 286 -2.64 -7.47 30.33
C THR A 286 -3.29 -6.15 29.97
N SER A 287 -2.66 -5.04 30.34
CA SER A 287 -3.12 -3.70 29.97
C SER A 287 -2.65 -3.35 28.56
N TYR A 288 -3.54 -2.81 27.73
CA TYR A 288 -3.23 -2.27 26.42
C TYR A 288 -3.85 -0.89 26.21
N THR A 289 -3.32 -0.13 25.26
CA THR A 289 -3.87 1.14 24.79
C THR A 289 -4.42 0.98 23.38
N CYS A 290 -5.65 1.46 23.15
CA CYS A 290 -6.31 1.51 21.84
C CYS A 290 -6.50 2.98 21.46
N PHE A 291 -6.15 3.34 20.23
CA PHE A 291 -6.44 4.67 19.69
C PHE A 291 -7.73 4.66 18.86
N THR A 292 -8.20 5.84 18.43
CA THR A 292 -9.42 6.01 17.62
C THR A 292 -9.58 4.95 16.53
N ASP A 293 -8.54 4.69 15.73
CA ASP A 293 -8.61 3.75 14.61
C ASP A 293 -8.89 2.29 15.07
N ALA A 294 -8.30 1.87 16.20
CA ALA A 294 -8.55 0.56 16.80
C ALA A 294 -9.98 0.47 17.36
N ILE A 295 -10.47 1.53 18.00
CA ILE A 295 -11.84 1.59 18.53
C ILE A 295 -12.86 1.54 17.38
N ASP A 296 -12.63 2.32 16.31
CA ASP A 296 -13.49 2.31 15.13
C ASP A 296 -13.49 0.93 14.45
N SER A 297 -12.35 0.22 14.44
CA SER A 297 -12.31 -1.16 13.95
C SER A 297 -13.22 -2.07 14.78
N PHE A 298 -13.23 -1.97 16.10
CA PHE A 298 -14.11 -2.76 16.97
C PHE A 298 -15.60 -2.49 16.73
N LEU A 299 -15.95 -1.21 16.53
CA LEU A 299 -17.32 -0.76 16.29
C LEU A 299 -17.81 -1.18 14.90
N ALA A 300 -16.96 -1.07 13.88
CA ALA A 300 -17.27 -1.48 12.52
C ALA A 300 -17.63 -2.97 12.40
N HIS A 301 -16.89 -3.86 13.09
CA HIS A 301 -17.20 -5.30 13.12
C HIS A 301 -18.58 -5.61 13.73
N ARG A 302 -19.15 -4.67 14.49
CA ARG A 302 -20.47 -4.78 15.13
C ARG A 302 -21.55 -3.98 14.42
N ASN A 303 -21.25 -3.37 13.26
CA ASN A 303 -22.14 -2.45 12.54
C ASN A 303 -22.63 -1.29 13.44
N LEU A 304 -21.75 -0.81 14.33
CA LEU A 304 -22.05 0.32 15.21
C LEU A 304 -21.52 1.64 14.60
N PRO A 305 -22.06 2.80 15.03
CA PRO A 305 -21.55 4.11 14.61
C PRO A 305 -20.08 4.29 15.01
N ASP A 306 -19.37 5.13 14.24
CA ASP A 306 -18.00 5.56 14.56
C ASP A 306 -17.88 6.14 15.98
N SER A 307 -16.69 6.02 16.57
CA SER A 307 -16.41 6.40 17.96
C SER A 307 -16.58 7.90 18.25
N ASP A 308 -16.56 8.76 17.23
CA ASP A 308 -16.83 10.19 17.36
C ASP A 308 -18.29 10.49 17.70
N LYS A 309 -19.23 9.63 17.29
CA LYS A 309 -20.67 9.74 17.55
C LYS A 309 -21.10 9.16 18.89
N LEU A 310 -20.24 8.37 19.53
CA LEU A 310 -20.52 7.74 20.82
C LEU A 310 -19.92 8.55 21.99
N THR A 311 -20.56 8.44 23.14
CA THR A 311 -20.04 8.93 24.42
C THR A 311 -18.94 8.00 24.94
N THR A 312 -18.09 8.49 25.84
CA THR A 312 -17.01 7.68 26.44
C THR A 312 -17.57 6.45 27.16
N LYS A 313 -18.67 6.61 27.91
CA LYS A 313 -19.34 5.50 28.61
C LYS A 313 -19.92 4.44 27.69
N GLU A 314 -20.50 4.83 26.56
CA GLU A 314 -21.00 3.86 25.57
C GLU A 314 -19.85 3.02 25.00
N ILE A 315 -18.71 3.64 24.68
CA ILE A 315 -17.53 2.92 24.20
C ILE A 315 -16.99 1.98 25.28
N GLU A 316 -16.91 2.43 26.53
CA GLU A 316 -16.48 1.60 27.67
C GLU A 316 -17.37 0.37 27.84
N ASP A 317 -18.70 0.58 27.84
CA ASP A 317 -19.68 -0.49 28.00
C ASP A 317 -19.60 -1.51 26.85
N LEU A 318 -19.50 -1.03 25.61
CA LEU A 318 -19.37 -1.86 24.42
C LEU A 318 -18.09 -2.70 24.43
N MET A 319 -16.96 -2.12 24.85
CA MET A 319 -15.68 -2.82 24.93
C MET A 319 -15.75 -3.97 25.95
N VAL A 320 -16.27 -3.71 27.16
CA VAL A 320 -16.31 -4.70 28.24
C VAL A 320 -17.32 -5.83 27.96
N HIS A 321 -18.43 -5.51 27.31
CA HIS A 321 -19.45 -6.50 26.91
C HIS A 321 -19.21 -7.08 25.50
N GLY A 322 -18.06 -6.77 24.88
CA GLY A 322 -17.72 -7.21 23.53
C GLY A 322 -17.48 -8.72 23.39
N GLY A 323 -17.29 -9.44 24.49
CA GLY A 323 -16.96 -10.87 24.49
C GLY A 323 -15.51 -11.14 24.11
N GLU A 324 -15.21 -12.38 23.73
CA GLU A 324 -13.88 -12.79 23.27
C GLU A 324 -13.63 -12.26 21.85
N GLN A 325 -12.48 -11.63 21.63
CA GLN A 325 -12.07 -10.99 20.38
C GLN A 325 -10.67 -11.44 20.00
N ASP A 326 -10.39 -11.47 18.70
CA ASP A 326 -9.03 -11.53 18.20
C ASP A 326 -8.54 -10.08 17.99
N MET A 327 -7.37 -9.77 18.55
CA MET A 327 -6.82 -8.42 18.59
C MET A 327 -5.41 -8.42 18.03
N VAL A 328 -5.14 -7.52 17.09
CA VAL A 328 -3.78 -7.27 16.60
C VAL A 328 -3.11 -6.29 17.54
N VAL A 329 -2.04 -6.73 18.20
CA VAL A 329 -1.34 -6.00 19.27
C VAL A 329 0.15 -5.84 18.99
N ASP A 330 0.71 -4.73 19.47
CA ASP A 330 2.15 -4.59 19.74
C ASP A 330 2.41 -5.02 21.19
N GLU A 331 3.02 -6.19 21.37
CA GLU A 331 3.33 -6.71 22.71
C GLU A 331 4.40 -5.90 23.45
N CYS A 332 5.29 -5.20 22.74
CA CYS A 332 6.33 -4.37 23.34
C CYS A 332 5.77 -3.03 23.81
N GLN A 333 4.95 -2.39 22.98
CA GLN A 333 4.35 -1.08 23.27
C GLN A 333 3.02 -1.18 24.04
N LYS A 334 2.47 -2.39 24.17
CA LYS A 334 1.15 -2.64 24.76
C LYS A 334 0.06 -1.81 24.09
N ILE A 335 0.04 -1.85 22.75
CA ILE A 335 -0.95 -1.15 21.92
C ILE A 335 -1.80 -2.17 21.18
N ILE A 336 -3.12 -1.95 21.13
CA ILE A 336 -4.01 -2.65 20.20
C ILE A 336 -4.13 -1.80 18.95
N TYR A 337 -3.74 -2.34 17.81
CA TYR A 337 -3.88 -1.69 16.52
C TYR A 337 -5.26 -1.91 15.92
N GLN A 338 -5.83 -3.11 16.11
CA GLN A 338 -7.09 -3.47 15.48
C GLN A 338 -7.79 -4.62 16.22
N PHE A 339 -9.12 -4.57 16.25
CA PHE A 339 -10.00 -5.69 16.59
C PHE A 339 -10.47 -6.35 15.30
N LEU A 340 -10.54 -7.68 15.31
CA LEU A 340 -10.77 -8.53 14.14
C LEU A 340 -12.18 -9.13 14.10
#